data_AF-A0A329VWM4-F1
#
_entry.id   AF-A0A329VWM4-F1
#
_cell.length_a   1.000
_cell.length_b   1.000
_cell.length_c   1.000
_cell.angle_alpha   90.00
_cell.angle_beta   90.00
_cell.angle_gamma   90.00
#
_symmetry.space_group_name_H-M   'P 1'
#
loop_
_entity.id
_entity.type
_entity.pdbx_description
1 polymer ?
#
loop_
_entity_poly.entity_id
_entity_poly.type
_entity_poly.pdbx_seq_one_letter_code
_entity_poly.pdbx_strand_id
1 'polypeptide(L)'
;MTRSLKGLLADIALVGSGHHCHDEANIIADWLMSSEEGQEAANLIRLSSLTNQGKYQQALDFGRDLPCPSLEPWLALCEWRLGLASALEQRLTRMAGSDDPQLLSFVDGMREQLAHE
;
A
#
# COMPACT_ATOMS: atom_id res chain seq x y z
N MET A 1 -26.05 -4.43 -0.24
CA MET A 1 -25.24 -5.39 0.54
C MET A 1 -24.95 -4.76 1.90
N THR A 2 -25.30 -5.43 2.99
CA THR A 2 -24.86 -5.04 4.33
C THR A 2 -23.34 -5.23 4.41
N ARG A 3 -22.57 -4.18 4.70
CA ARG A 3 -21.12 -4.33 4.93
C ARG A 3 -20.92 -5.28 6.11
N SER A 4 -20.00 -6.23 5.96
CA SER A 4 -19.58 -7.06 7.10
C SER A 4 -18.88 -6.16 8.14
N LEU A 5 -18.97 -6.53 9.41
CA LEU A 5 -18.26 -5.80 10.47
C LEU A 5 -16.74 -5.77 10.21
N LYS A 6 -16.18 -6.86 9.64
CA LYS A 6 -14.79 -6.93 9.19
C LYS A 6 -14.45 -5.85 8.17
N GLY A 7 -15.25 -5.73 7.10
CA GLY A 7 -15.04 -4.71 6.08
C GLY A 7 -15.15 -3.29 6.63
N LEU A 8 -16.12 -3.05 7.52
CA LEU A 8 -16.28 -1.74 8.17
C LEU A 8 -15.07 -1.39 9.06
N LEU A 9 -14.56 -2.34 9.83
CA LEU A 9 -13.37 -2.11 10.65
C LEU A 9 -12.12 -1.90 9.80
N ALA A 10 -11.98 -2.61 8.68
CA ALA A 10 -10.89 -2.37 7.73
C ALA A 10 -10.94 -0.94 7.16
N ASP A 11 -12.12 -0.47 6.74
CA ASP A 11 -12.30 0.91 6.28
C ASP A 11 -11.94 1.92 7.37
N ILE A 12 -12.40 1.71 8.62
CA ILE A 12 -12.10 2.59 9.76
C ILE A 12 -10.60 2.63 10.04
N ALA A 13 -9.93 1.48 10.01
CA ALA A 13 -8.49 1.40 10.26
C ALA A 13 -7.68 2.11 9.17
N LEU A 14 -8.10 1.99 7.90
CA LEU A 14 -7.47 2.68 6.79
C LEU A 14 -7.68 4.20 6.84
N VAL A 15 -8.85 4.67 7.29
CA VAL A 15 -9.04 6.09 7.58
C VAL A 15 -8.18 6.51 8.76
N GLY A 16 -8.17 5.74 9.85
CA GLY A 16 -7.41 6.02 11.06
C GLY A 16 -5.91 6.15 10.82
N SER A 17 -5.33 5.32 9.94
CA SER A 17 -3.91 5.40 9.56
C SER A 17 -3.54 6.72 8.88
N GLY A 18 -4.49 7.42 8.26
CA GLY A 18 -4.32 8.77 7.70
C GLY A 18 -4.59 9.92 8.68
N HIS A 19 -5.14 9.64 9.85
CA HIS A 19 -5.55 10.63 10.86
C HIS A 19 -4.79 10.47 12.19
N HIS A 20 -3.56 9.95 12.14
CA HIS A 20 -2.68 9.73 13.29
C HIS A 20 -3.14 8.69 14.32
N CYS A 21 -4.16 7.88 14.02
CA CYS A 21 -4.63 6.78 14.86
C CYS A 21 -3.91 5.47 14.50
N HIS A 22 -2.58 5.48 14.61
CA HIS A 22 -1.74 4.38 14.12
C HIS A 22 -1.85 3.11 14.97
N ASP A 23 -1.96 3.26 16.29
CA ASP A 23 -2.06 2.12 17.21
C ASP A 23 -3.40 1.42 17.04
N GLU A 24 -4.50 2.17 16.92
CA GLU A 24 -5.84 1.63 16.67
C GLU A 24 -5.90 0.92 15.31
N ALA A 25 -5.32 1.52 14.27
CA ALA A 25 -5.24 0.91 12.96
C ALA A 25 -4.47 -0.42 13.00
N ASN A 26 -3.35 -0.48 13.73
CA ASN A 26 -2.55 -1.70 13.88
C ASN A 26 -3.27 -2.79 14.67
N ILE A 27 -4.01 -2.45 15.74
CA ILE A 27 -4.82 -3.42 16.49
C ILE A 27 -5.87 -4.07 15.58
N ILE A 28 -6.53 -3.28 14.73
CA ILE A 28 -7.49 -3.82 13.77
C ILE A 28 -6.79 -4.68 12.71
N ALA A 29 -5.63 -4.24 12.21
CA ALA A 29 -4.84 -5.03 11.25
C ALA A 29 -4.43 -6.39 11.84
N ASP A 30 -3.97 -6.44 13.09
CA ASP A 30 -3.63 -7.68 13.79
C ASP A 30 -4.82 -8.63 13.88
N TRP A 31 -6.01 -8.09 14.17
CA TRP A 31 -7.24 -8.88 14.18
C TRP A 31 -7.63 -9.39 12.77
N LEU A 32 -7.48 -8.56 11.73
CA LEU A 32 -7.78 -8.95 10.35
C LEU A 32 -6.83 -10.03 9.82
N MET A 33 -5.56 -10.02 10.25
CA MET A 33 -4.56 -11.04 9.88
C MET A 33 -4.94 -12.45 10.32
N SER A 34 -5.86 -12.60 11.27
CA SER A 34 -6.31 -13.91 11.75
C SER A 34 -7.18 -14.69 10.75
N SER A 35 -7.49 -14.11 9.58
CA SER A 35 -8.26 -14.76 8.51
C SER A 35 -7.66 -14.47 7.15
N GLU A 36 -7.62 -15.48 6.27
CA GLU A 36 -7.08 -15.35 4.90
C GLU A 36 -7.71 -14.17 4.14
N GLU A 37 -9.04 -14.03 4.20
CA GLU A 37 -9.77 -12.92 3.56
C GLU A 37 -9.36 -11.52 4.06
N GLY A 38 -8.81 -11.42 5.27
CA GLY A 38 -8.43 -10.15 5.90
C GLY A 38 -6.96 -9.76 5.73
N GLN A 39 -6.11 -10.66 5.23
CA GLN A 39 -4.65 -10.45 5.20
C GLN A 39 -4.26 -9.29 4.28
N GLU A 40 -4.85 -9.20 3.08
CA GLU A 40 -4.55 -8.10 2.15
C GLU A 40 -4.94 -6.74 2.75
N ALA A 41 -6.12 -6.64 3.35
CA ALA A 41 -6.58 -5.42 4.01
C ALA A 41 -5.67 -5.03 5.20
N ALA A 42 -5.26 -6.00 6.01
CA ALA A 42 -4.33 -5.76 7.11
C ALA A 42 -2.97 -5.26 6.62
N ASN A 43 -2.44 -5.85 5.54
CA ASN A 43 -1.19 -5.41 4.92
C ASN A 43 -1.30 -3.98 4.37
N LEU A 44 -2.42 -3.64 3.71
CA LEU A 44 -2.71 -2.29 3.25
C LEU A 44 -2.73 -1.29 4.40
N ILE A 45 -3.42 -1.60 5.50
CA ILE A 45 -3.50 -0.74 6.69
C ILE A 45 -2.10 -0.49 7.27
N ARG A 46 -1.27 -1.54 7.39
CA ARG A 46 0.10 -1.44 7.90
C ARG A 46 0.99 -0.59 7.01
N LEU A 47 0.94 -0.80 5.69
CA LEU A 47 1.65 0.04 4.71
C LEU A 47 1.21 1.49 4.83
N SER A 48 -0.10 1.75 4.81
CA SER A 48 -0.68 3.08 4.95
C SER A 48 -0.23 3.78 6.23
N SER A 49 -0.27 3.08 7.37
CA SER A 49 0.17 3.61 8.66
C SER A 49 1.64 3.99 8.67
N LEU A 50 2.52 3.16 8.11
CA LEU A 50 3.95 3.48 7.99
C LEU A 50 4.19 4.67 7.05
N THR A 51 3.54 4.70 5.89
CA THR A 51 3.73 5.78 4.92
C THR A 51 3.23 7.13 5.41
N ASN A 52 2.12 7.16 6.14
CA ASN A 52 1.58 8.39 6.73
C ASN A 52 2.42 8.91 7.91
N GLN A 53 3.22 8.04 8.53
CA GLN A 53 4.25 8.43 9.51
C GLN A 53 5.58 8.86 8.86
N GLY A 54 5.68 8.85 7.52
CA GLY A 54 6.93 9.10 6.81
C GLY A 54 7.97 7.98 6.93
N LYS A 55 7.59 6.81 7.45
CA LYS A 55 8.46 5.65 7.65
C LYS A 55 8.60 4.83 6.35
N TYR A 56 8.95 5.49 5.25
CA TYR A 56 8.97 4.89 3.90
C TYR A 56 9.90 3.70 3.79
N GLN A 57 11.08 3.74 4.42
CA GLN A 57 12.01 2.61 4.40
C GLN A 57 11.43 1.39 5.11
N GLN A 58 10.76 1.59 6.27
CA GLN A 58 10.11 0.49 6.99
C GLN A 58 8.93 -0.07 6.19
N ALA A 59 8.19 0.78 5.47
CA ALA A 59 7.13 0.32 4.58
C ALA A 59 7.67 -0.53 3.42
N LEU A 60 8.81 -0.16 2.83
CA LEU A 60 9.48 -0.97 1.81
C LEU A 60 9.96 -2.31 2.35
N ASP A 61 10.59 -2.31 3.53
CA ASP A 61 11.08 -3.54 4.13
C ASP A 61 9.94 -4.48 4.54
N PHE A 62 8.82 -3.93 5.03
CA PHE A 62 7.61 -4.70 5.30
C PHE A 62 6.97 -5.27 4.02
N GLY A 63 6.89 -4.46 2.96
CA GLY A 63 6.18 -4.81 1.74
C GLY A 63 6.91 -5.70 0.75
N ARG A 64 8.24 -5.86 0.91
CA ARG A 64 9.13 -6.50 -0.08
C ARG A 64 8.66 -7.88 -0.55
N ASP A 65 8.21 -8.70 0.39
CA ASP A 65 7.87 -10.11 0.16
C ASP A 65 6.36 -10.38 0.27
N LEU A 66 5.52 -9.33 0.25
CA LEU A 66 4.07 -9.50 0.31
C LEU A 66 3.54 -10.09 -1.00
N PRO A 67 2.71 -11.15 -0.96
CA PRO A 67 2.13 -11.76 -2.14
C PRO A 67 0.89 -10.99 -2.65
N CYS A 68 0.91 -9.65 -2.59
CA CYS A 68 -0.22 -8.80 -2.92
C CYS A 68 0.16 -7.78 -4.02
N PRO A 69 0.05 -8.15 -5.31
CA PRO A 69 0.40 -7.26 -6.43
C PRO A 69 -0.36 -5.92 -6.41
N SER A 70 -1.59 -5.91 -5.90
CA SER A 70 -2.43 -4.72 -5.69
C SER A 70 -1.78 -3.67 -4.77
N LEU A 71 -0.81 -4.05 -3.94
CA LEU A 71 -0.11 -3.17 -3.00
C LEU A 71 1.22 -2.64 -3.54
N GLU A 72 1.68 -3.11 -4.71
CA GLU A 72 2.88 -2.63 -5.38
C GLU A 72 2.93 -1.09 -5.57
N PRO A 73 1.81 -0.40 -5.89
CA PRO A 73 1.78 1.06 -5.95
C PRO A 73 2.25 1.77 -4.67
N TRP A 74 1.96 1.20 -3.49
CA TRP A 74 2.40 1.79 -2.22
C TRP A 74 3.91 1.75 -2.07
N LEU A 75 4.55 0.69 -2.57
CA LEU A 75 6.01 0.54 -2.54
C LEU A 75 6.66 1.48 -3.56
N ALA A 76 6.06 1.63 -4.75
CA ALA A 76 6.49 2.62 -5.73
C ALA A 76 6.46 4.05 -5.15
N LEU A 77 5.38 4.41 -4.44
CA LEU A 77 5.29 5.71 -3.77
C LEU A 77 6.39 5.87 -2.69
N CYS A 78 6.72 4.82 -1.94
CA CYS A 78 7.83 4.88 -0.97
C CYS A 78 9.17 5.10 -1.65
N GLU A 79 9.46 4.40 -2.75
CA GLU A 79 10.69 4.57 -3.54
C GLU A 79 10.82 6.00 -4.09
N TRP A 80 9.73 6.56 -4.61
CA TRP A 80 9.68 7.95 -5.05
C TRP A 80 9.95 8.93 -3.91
N ARG A 81 9.27 8.77 -2.76
CA ARG A 81 9.45 9.63 -1.58
C ARG A 81 10.86 9.58 -0.99
N LEU A 82 11.58 8.48 -1.22
CA LEU A 82 12.99 8.31 -0.81
C LEU A 82 14.00 8.70 -1.90
N GLY A 83 13.56 9.07 -3.10
CA GLY A 83 14.45 9.40 -4.23
C GLY A 83 15.17 8.19 -4.84
N LEU A 84 14.63 6.98 -4.68
CA LEU A 84 15.21 5.73 -5.17
C LEU A 84 14.84 5.46 -6.63
N ALA A 85 15.23 6.36 -7.54
CA ALA A 85 14.80 6.37 -8.94
C ALA A 85 15.01 5.03 -9.68
N SER A 86 16.15 4.37 -9.48
CA SER A 86 16.43 3.07 -10.12
C SER A 86 15.53 1.95 -9.63
N ALA A 87 15.18 1.94 -8.33
CA ALA A 87 14.29 0.93 -7.76
C ALA A 87 12.86 1.16 -8.25
N LEU A 88 12.43 2.44 -8.26
CA LEU A 88 11.15 2.85 -8.78
C LEU A 88 10.95 2.43 -10.24
N GLU A 89 11.91 2.71 -11.13
CA GLU A 89 11.76 2.34 -12.55
C GLU A 89 11.68 0.82 -12.76
N GLN A 90 12.45 0.05 -11.99
CA GLN A 90 12.36 -1.42 -12.02
C GLN A 90 10.97 -1.90 -11.59
N ARG A 91 10.41 -1.30 -10.53
CA ARG A 91 9.07 -1.65 -10.04
C ARG A 91 7.97 -1.27 -11.05
N LEU A 92 8.03 -0.06 -11.61
CA LEU A 92 7.10 0.39 -12.65
C LEU A 92 7.16 -0.51 -13.89
N THR A 93 8.36 -0.88 -14.32
CA THR A 93 8.54 -1.82 -15.44
C THR A 93 7.92 -3.19 -15.14
N ARG A 94 8.08 -3.72 -13.93
CA ARG A 94 7.46 -4.98 -13.52
C ARG A 94 5.93 -4.87 -13.48
N MET A 95 5.38 -3.79 -12.92
CA MET A 95 3.93 -3.55 -12.89
C MET A 95 3.33 -3.37 -14.29
N ALA A 96 4.08 -2.78 -15.23
CA ALA A 96 3.66 -2.62 -16.63
C ALA A 96 3.45 -3.96 -17.36
N GLY A 97 3.97 -5.07 -16.82
CA GLY A 97 3.73 -6.42 -17.33
C GLY A 97 2.48 -7.10 -16.74
N SER A 98 1.70 -6.40 -15.92
CA SER A 98 0.45 -6.91 -15.33
C SER A 98 -0.74 -6.81 -16.29
N ASP A 99 -1.69 -7.72 -16.16
CA ASP A 99 -2.99 -7.64 -16.85
C ASP A 99 -4.02 -6.78 -16.08
N ASP A 100 -3.67 -6.26 -14.91
CA ASP A 100 -4.55 -5.40 -14.09
C ASP A 100 -4.59 -3.97 -14.63
N PRO A 101 -5.74 -3.48 -15.15
CA PRO A 101 -5.85 -2.13 -15.70
C PRO A 101 -5.60 -1.02 -14.66
N GLN A 102 -5.84 -1.28 -13.37
CA GLN A 102 -5.58 -0.28 -12.32
C GLN A 102 -4.08 -0.10 -12.09
N LEU A 103 -3.31 -1.19 -12.12
CA LEU A 103 -1.86 -1.14 -12.01
C LEU A 103 -1.25 -0.46 -13.23
N LEU A 104 -1.75 -0.75 -14.44
CA LEU A 104 -1.30 -0.06 -15.66
C LEU A 104 -1.58 1.45 -15.60
N SER A 105 -2.80 1.84 -15.19
CA SER A 105 -3.14 3.25 -15.01
C SER A 105 -2.27 3.95 -13.97
N PHE A 106 -1.89 3.26 -12.88
CA PHE A 106 -0.96 3.81 -11.90
C PHE A 106 0.43 4.01 -12.49
N VAL A 107 0.94 3.04 -13.25
CA VAL A 107 2.26 3.13 -13.91
C VAL A 107 2.30 4.33 -14.86
N ASP A 108 1.29 4.49 -15.70
CA ASP A 108 1.21 5.61 -16.65
C ASP A 108 1.21 6.95 -15.92
N GLY A 109 0.34 7.11 -14.91
CA GLY A 109 0.27 8.34 -14.12
C GLY A 109 1.56 8.65 -13.35
N MET A 110 2.25 7.63 -12.83
CA MET A 110 3.52 7.82 -12.14
C MET A 110 4.64 8.24 -13.10
N ARG A 111 4.67 7.67 -14.31
CA ARG A 111 5.65 8.06 -15.35
C ARG A 111 5.43 9.47 -15.84
N GLU A 112 4.18 9.89 -16.02
CA GLU A 112 3.84 11.28 -16.34
C GLU A 112 4.33 12.23 -15.25
N GLN A 113 4.09 11.91 -13.97
CA GLN A 113 4.57 12.70 -12.84
C GLN A 113 6.10 12.86 -12.86
N LEU A 114 6.85 11.78 -13.09
CA LEU A 114 8.32 11.81 -13.15
C LEU A 114 8.86 12.63 -14.35
N ALA A 115 8.10 12.77 -15.44
CA ALA A 115 8.50 13.57 -16.60
C ALA A 115 8.33 15.08 -16.36
N HIS A 116 7.60 15.47 -15.32
CA HIS A 116 7.30 16.86 -14.97
C HIS A 116 8.07 17.38 -13.74
N GLU A 117 8.94 16.55 -13.13
CA GLU A 117 9.87 16.91 -12.04
C GLU A 117 11.26 17.29 -12.57
#